data_AF-A0A951P9U3-F1
#
_entry.id   AF-A0A951P9U3-F1
#
_cell.length_a   1.000
_cell.length_b   1.000
_cell.length_c   1.000
_cell.angle_alpha   90.00
_cell.angle_beta   90.00
_cell.angle_gamma   90.00
#
_symmetry.space_group_name_H-M   'P 1'
#
loop_
_entity.id
_entity.type
_entity.pdbx_description
1 polymer ?
#
loop_
_entity_poly.entity_id
_entity_poly.type
_entity_poly.pdbx_seq_one_letter_code
_entity_poly.pdbx_strand_id
1 'polypeptide(L)' 'MSTEFNERLPEPLGEQAQIWIVGTREQVNHIISEMYVRQLITDRSQFSPMVPAPVQGKYMSVLLR' A
#
# COMPACT_ATOMS: atom_id res chain seq x y z
N MET A 1 25.20 4.57 1.48
CA MET A 1 23.80 5.02 1.71
C MET A 1 23.14 3.99 2.59
N SER A 2 23.05 4.28 3.89
CA SER A 2 22.39 3.44 4.89
C SER A 2 20.88 3.60 4.74
N THR A 3 20.23 2.70 4.01
CA THR A 3 18.78 2.53 4.14
C THR A 3 18.56 1.81 5.46
N GLU A 4 18.37 2.58 6.52
CA GLU A 4 17.87 2.07 7.79
C GLU A 4 16.54 1.38 7.51
N PHE A 5 16.61 0.06 7.58
CA PHE A 5 15.49 -0.85 7.44
C PHE A 5 14.54 -0.50 8.60
N ASN A 6 13.37 0.07 8.29
CA ASN A 6 12.31 0.30 9.27
C ASN A 6 11.86 -1.07 9.80
N GLU A 7 12.59 -1.57 10.79
CA GLU A 7 12.20 -2.68 11.63
C GLU A 7 10.86 -2.33 12.25
N ARG A 8 9.79 -2.90 11.68
CA ARG A 8 8.43 -2.93 12.23
C ARG A 8 7.97 -1.56 12.75
N LEU A 9 7.38 -0.77 11.85
CA LEU A 9 6.59 0.40 12.23
C LEU A 9 5.77 0.04 13.49
N PRO A 10 6.02 0.69 14.64
CA PRO A 10 5.28 0.39 15.85
C PRO A 10 3.81 0.66 15.56
N GLU A 11 2.94 -0.30 15.85
CA GLU A 11 1.49 -0.13 15.73
C GLU A 11 1.11 1.11 16.58
N PRO A 12 0.63 2.21 15.97
CA PRO A 12 0.11 3.30 16.77
C PRO A 12 -1.11 2.78 17.50
N LEU A 13 -0.98 2.65 18.82
CA LEU A 13 -2.05 2.27 19.75
C LEU A 13 -3.29 3.13 19.48
N GLY A 14 -4.24 2.58 18.73
CA GLY A 14 -5.59 3.13 18.53
C GLY A 14 -5.93 3.67 17.14
N GLU A 15 -4.97 3.86 16.22
CA GLU A 15 -5.24 4.35 14.87
C GLU A 15 -4.90 3.27 13.83
N GLN A 16 -5.90 2.77 13.10
CA GLN A 16 -5.65 1.89 11.96
C GLN A 16 -4.78 2.63 10.94
N ALA A 17 -3.58 2.16 10.70
CA ALA A 17 -2.66 2.71 9.72
C ALA A 17 -3.22 2.46 8.32
N GLN A 18 -3.42 3.54 7.55
CA GLN A 18 -3.94 3.46 6.19
C GLN A 18 -2.85 3.79 5.17
N ILE A 19 -2.59 2.88 4.24
CA ILE A 19 -1.69 3.13 3.11
C ILE A 19 -2.52 3.35 1.86
N TRP A 20 -2.49 4.58 1.35
CA TRP A 20 -3.14 4.96 0.10
C TRP A 20 -2.16 4.87 -1.06
N ILE A 21 -2.49 4.10 -2.08
CA ILE A 21 -1.71 4.00 -3.31
C ILE A 21 -2.51 4.64 -4.44
N VAL A 22 -1.98 5.69 -5.06
CA VAL A 22 -2.61 6.37 -6.20
C VAL A 22 -1.64 6.41 -7.38
N GLY A 23 -2.07 5.91 -8.54
CA GLY A 23 -1.18 5.79 -9.70
C GLY A 23 -1.93 5.35 -10.94
N THR A 24 -1.24 5.02 -12.03
CA THR A 24 -1.87 4.23 -13.10
C THR A 24 -2.20 2.83 -12.57
N ARG A 25 -3.06 2.09 -13.27
CA ARG A 25 -3.44 0.74 -12.86
C ARG A 25 -2.22 -0.16 -12.68
N GLU A 26 -1.25 -0.04 -13.58
CA GLU A 26 0.00 -0.80 -13.58
C GLU A 26 0.89 -0.41 -12.39
N GLN A 27 0.99 0.89 -12.10
CA GLN A 27 1.75 1.40 -10.95
C GLN A 27 1.17 0.90 -9.62
N VAL A 28 -0.16 0.97 -9.46
CA VAL A 28 -0.83 0.48 -8.25
C VAL A 28 -0.59 -1.02 -8.07
N ASN A 29 -0.77 -1.81 -9.13
CA ASN A 29 -0.50 -3.26 -9.09
C ASN A 29 0.96 -3.60 -8.77
N HIS A 30 1.90 -2.82 -9.32
CA HIS A 30 3.32 -3.00 -9.07
C HIS A 30 3.64 -2.77 -7.59
N ILE A 31 3.17 -1.66 -7.01
CA ILE A 31 3.40 -1.33 -5.59
C ILE A 31 2.76 -2.38 -4.68
N ILE A 32 1.53 -2.83 -4.97
CA ILE A 32 0.88 -3.92 -4.22
C ILE A 32 1.73 -5.20 -4.24
N SER A 33 2.27 -5.55 -5.40
CA SER A 33 3.11 -6.74 -5.55
C SER A 33 4.44 -6.58 -4.80
N GLU A 34 5.04 -5.39 -4.86
CA GLU A 34 6.26 -5.08 -4.14
C GLU A 34 6.07 -5.17 -2.62
N MET A 35 4.95 -4.63 -2.10
CA MET A 35 4.59 -4.73 -0.68
C MET A 35 4.47 -6.18 -0.22
N TYR A 36 3.90 -7.05 -1.06
CA TYR A 36 3.80 -8.48 -0.78
C TYR A 36 5.17 -9.17 -0.80
N VAL A 37 5.99 -8.93 -1.83
CA VAL A 37 7.34 -9.51 -1.96
C VAL A 37 8.26 -9.05 -0.82
N ARG A 38 8.15 -7.79 -0.40
CA ARG A 38 8.89 -7.23 0.74
C ARG A 38 8.35 -7.67 2.11
N GLN A 39 7.33 -8.53 2.15
CA GLN A 39 6.67 -9.01 3.37
C GLN A 39 6.12 -7.88 4.26
N LEU A 40 5.84 -6.72 3.66
CA LEU A 40 5.16 -5.63 4.35
C LEU A 40 3.69 -5.97 4.56
N ILE A 41 3.11 -6.82 3.69
CA ILE A 41 1.79 -7.42 3.87
C ILE A 41 1.89 -8.93 3.70
N THR A 42 0.98 -9.67 4.34
CA THR A 42 0.90 -11.13 4.23
C THR A 42 -0.01 -11.59 3.10
N ASP A 43 -0.97 -10.76 2.69
CA ASP A 43 -1.89 -11.04 1.59
C ASP A 43 -2.22 -9.77 0.81
N ARG A 44 -2.22 -9.89 -0.52
CA ARG A 44 -2.61 -8.81 -1.44
C ARG A 44 -4.11 -8.50 -1.37
N SER A 45 -4.93 -9.44 -0.89
CA SER A 45 -6.37 -9.25 -0.68
C SER A 45 -6.69 -8.23 0.42
N GLN A 46 -5.70 -7.86 1.24
CA GLN A 46 -5.85 -6.81 2.26
C GLN A 46 -5.99 -5.42 1.65
N PHE A 47 -5.62 -5.27 0.38
CA PHE A 47 -5.88 -4.05 -0.36
C PHE A 47 -7.32 -4.00 -0.84
N SER A 48 -7.94 -2.83 -0.72
CA SER A 48 -9.24 -2.57 -1.34
C SER A 48 -9.16 -2.71 -2.87
N PRO A 49 -10.27 -3.10 -3.52
CA PRO A 49 -10.33 -3.14 -4.98
C PRO A 49 -9.87 -1.80 -5.59
N MET A 50 -9.14 -1.86 -6.71
CA MET A 50 -8.73 -0.65 -7.41
C MET A 50 -9.95 0.11 -7.91
N VAL A 51 -10.15 1.32 -7.40
CA VAL A 51 -11.23 2.21 -7.81
C VAL A 51 -10.65 3.41 -8.58
N PRO A 52 -11.40 4.01 -9.53
CA PRO A 52 -10.98 5.26 -10.16
C PRO A 52 -10.74 6.34 -9.11
N ALA A 53 -9.58 6.99 -9.18
CA ALA A 53 -9.29 8.14 -8.32
C ALA A 53 -9.98 9.40 -8.86
N PRO A 54 -10.16 10.46 -8.04
CA PRO A 54 -10.64 11.77 -8.50
C PRO A 54 -9.64 12.51 -9.42
N VAL A 55 -8.61 11.82 -9.90
CA VAL A 55 -7.59 12.30 -10.83
C VAL A 55 -7.67 11.48 -12.11
N GLN A 56 -7.81 12.17 -13.25
CA GLN A 56 -8.05 11.53 -14.54
C GLN A 56 -6.98 10.48 -14.88
N GLY A 57 -7.42 9.28 -15.29
CA GLY A 57 -6.54 8.17 -15.68
C GLY A 57 -5.79 7.52 -14.52
N LYS A 58 -6.11 7.86 -13.26
CA LYS A 58 -5.51 7.27 -12.07
C LYS A 58 -6.48 6.34 -11.36
N TYR A 59 -5.91 5.34 -10.71
CA TYR A 59 -6.58 4.39 -9.85
C TYR A 59 -6.04 4.55 -8.44
N MET A 60 -6.87 4.19 -7.47
CA MET A 60 -6.47 4.11 -6.08
C MET A 60 -6.82 2.76 -5.46
N SER A 61 -6.02 2.35 -4.50
CA SER A 61 -6.27 1.22 -3.61
C SER A 61 -5.77 1.58 -2.22
N VAL A 62 -6.44 1.08 -1.17
CA VAL A 62 -6.08 1.34 0.22
C VAL A 62 -5.81 0.04 0.96
N LEU A 63 -4.76 0.03 1.77
CA LEU A 63 -4.53 -1.00 2.80
C LEU A 63 -4.93 -0.41 4.14
N LEU A 64 -5.77 -1.12 4.89
CA LEU A 64 -6.09 -0.81 6.29
C LEU A 64 -5.32 -1.79 7.17
N ARG A 65 -4.54 -1.30 8.13
CA ARG A 65 -3.75 -2.13 9.05
C ARG A 65 -3.91 -1.71 10.50
#